data_AF-A0AAZ3R8R4-F1
#
_entry.id   AF-A0AAZ3R8R4-F1
#
_cell.length_a   1.000
_cell.length_b   1.000
_cell.length_c   1.000
_cell.angle_alpha   90.00
_cell.angle_beta   90.00
_cell.angle_gamma   90.00
#
_symmetry.space_group_name_H-M   'P 1'
#
loop_
_entity.id
_entity.type
_entity.pdbx_description
1 polymer ?
#
loop_
_entity_poly.entity_id
_entity_poly.type
_entity_poly.pdbx_seq_one_letter_code
_entity_poly.pdbx_strand_id
1 'polypeptide(L)'
;STPSTGYLRPGRVEDWSTPSTGYLRPGRVEDWSTPSTGYLRPGRVEDRSTPSTGYLRPGRVEDWSTPSTGYLRPGRVEDWSTPSKGYLRPGRVEDWSTPSTGYLRPGRVEDRSTPSTGYLRPGRVEDWSTPSTGYLRPGRVEDWSTPSKGYLRPGRVEDWSTPSTGYLRPGRVEDWSTPSTGYLRPGRVEDWSTPSKGYLRPGRVGLQ
;
A
#
# COMPACT_ATOMS: atom_id res chain seq x y z
N SER A 1 -10.52 -10.40 32.71
CA SER A 1 -9.22 -10.87 32.19
C SER A 1 -8.13 -9.89 32.57
N THR A 2 -7.05 -10.33 33.20
CA THR A 2 -5.88 -9.47 33.52
C THR A 2 -5.06 -9.24 32.25
N PRO A 3 -4.62 -7.99 31.97
CA PRO A 3 -3.76 -7.72 30.83
C PRO A 3 -2.48 -8.55 30.92
N SER A 4 -2.12 -9.22 29.82
CA SER A 4 -0.87 -9.95 29.75
C SER A 4 0.26 -8.97 29.44
N THR A 5 1.26 -8.89 30.31
CA THR A 5 2.41 -8.00 30.14
C THR A 5 3.70 -8.79 30.07
N GLY A 6 4.57 -8.48 29.11
CA GLY A 6 5.91 -9.05 29.01
C GLY A 6 6.19 -9.77 27.70
N TYR A 7 6.94 -10.88 27.77
CA TYR A 7 7.33 -11.69 26.60
C TYR A 7 6.48 -12.96 26.53
N LEU A 8 5.71 -13.13 25.46
CA LEU A 8 4.88 -14.32 25.23
C LEU A 8 5.22 -14.98 23.89
N ARG A 9 5.41 -16.30 23.89
CA ARG A 9 5.73 -17.10 22.71
C ARG A 9 4.98 -18.44 22.68
N PRO A 10 3.63 -18.44 22.70
CA PRO A 10 2.87 -19.69 22.61
C PRO A 10 2.95 -20.29 21.20
N GLY A 11 2.69 -21.59 21.08
CA GLY A 11 2.71 -22.31 19.80
C GLY A 11 1.49 -21.98 18.93
N ARG A 12 0.31 -22.45 19.36
CA ARG A 12 -0.99 -22.16 18.75
C ARG A 12 -1.88 -21.48 19.79
N VAL A 13 -2.61 -20.46 19.36
CA VAL A 13 -3.70 -19.83 20.10
C VAL A 13 -4.91 -19.88 19.18
N GLU A 14 -6.03 -20.37 19.68
CA GLU A 14 -7.29 -20.36 18.94
C GLU A 14 -7.84 -18.93 18.99
N ASP A 15 -8.25 -18.48 20.19
CA ASP A 15 -8.68 -17.10 20.42
C ASP A 15 -7.72 -16.34 21.35
N TRP A 16 -7.16 -15.23 20.87
CA TRP A 16 -6.40 -14.27 21.66
C TRP A 16 -7.33 -13.17 22.20
N SER A 17 -8.06 -13.50 23.26
CA SER A 17 -9.06 -12.62 23.88
C SER A 17 -8.57 -11.89 25.14
N THR A 18 -7.24 -11.72 25.30
CA THR A 18 -6.66 -10.94 26.42
C THR A 18 -5.80 -9.77 25.94
N PRO A 19 -6.13 -8.51 26.33
CA PRO A 19 -5.32 -7.35 26.01
C PRO A 19 -3.87 -7.55 26.44
N SER A 20 -2.93 -7.18 25.59
CA SER A 20 -1.53 -7.53 25.80
C SER A 20 -0.58 -6.39 25.49
N THR A 21 0.42 -6.21 26.35
CA THR A 21 1.49 -5.21 26.18
C THR A 21 2.85 -5.89 26.25
N GLY A 22 3.72 -5.65 25.26
CA GLY A 22 5.11 -6.14 25.27
C GLY A 22 5.51 -6.84 23.97
N TYR A 23 6.18 -7.98 24.10
CA TYR A 23 6.74 -8.74 22.98
C TYR A 23 5.94 -10.05 22.79
N LEU A 24 5.10 -10.10 21.77
CA LEU A 24 4.25 -11.26 21.48
C LEU A 24 4.71 -11.94 20.20
N ARG A 25 5.01 -13.24 20.28
CA ARG A 25 5.52 -14.03 19.14
C ARG A 25 4.85 -15.41 19.05
N PRO A 26 3.51 -15.49 18.96
CA PRO A 26 2.83 -16.77 18.81
C PRO A 26 3.16 -17.42 17.44
N GLY A 27 3.08 -18.75 17.35
CA GLY A 27 3.24 -19.45 16.08
C GLY A 27 2.03 -19.24 15.16
N ARG A 28 0.84 -19.65 15.61
CA ARG A 28 -0.45 -19.42 14.93
C ARG A 28 -1.45 -18.80 15.90
N VAL A 29 -2.22 -17.84 15.42
CA VAL A 29 -3.44 -17.33 16.05
C VAL A 29 -4.58 -17.51 15.04
N GLU A 30 -5.71 -18.06 15.46
CA GLU A 30 -6.92 -18.08 14.63
C GLU A 30 -7.54 -16.69 14.69
N ASP A 31 -8.04 -16.32 15.88
CA ASP A 31 -8.68 -15.04 16.13
C ASP A 31 -7.85 -14.14 17.04
N TRP A 32 -7.51 -12.94 16.58
CA TRP A 32 -6.93 -11.89 17.42
C TRP A 32 -7.98 -10.82 17.74
N SER A 33 -8.72 -11.07 18.81
CA SER A 33 -9.90 -10.31 19.22
C SER A 33 -9.66 -9.28 20.34
N THR A 34 -8.39 -8.99 20.69
CA THR A 34 -8.07 -7.96 21.70
C THR A 34 -6.95 -6.97 21.38
N PRO A 35 -7.07 -5.71 21.85
CA PRO A 35 -6.05 -4.69 21.62
C PRO A 35 -4.67 -5.10 22.09
N SER A 36 -3.65 -4.69 21.33
CA SER A 36 -2.27 -5.01 21.66
C SER A 36 -1.30 -3.86 21.37
N THR A 37 -0.34 -3.68 22.27
CA THR A 37 0.68 -2.64 22.19
C THR A 37 2.08 -3.24 22.32
N GLY A 38 3.00 -2.84 21.43
CA GLY A 38 4.41 -3.24 21.51
C GLY A 38 4.91 -3.91 20.23
N TYR A 39 5.62 -5.03 20.38
CA TYR A 39 6.24 -5.78 19.29
C TYR A 39 5.50 -7.08 19.06
N LEU A 40 4.71 -7.15 17.99
CA LEU A 40 3.92 -8.32 17.63
C LEU A 40 4.52 -9.01 16.41
N ARG A 41 4.87 -10.29 16.53
CA ARG A 41 5.49 -11.07 15.46
C ARG A 41 4.91 -12.49 15.37
N PRO A 42 3.58 -12.63 15.18
CA PRO A 42 2.96 -13.93 15.01
C PRO A 42 3.42 -14.60 13.70
N GLY A 43 3.43 -15.93 13.63
CA GLY A 43 3.72 -16.63 12.38
C GLY A 43 2.57 -16.51 11.38
N ARG A 44 1.37 -16.95 11.78
CA ARG A 44 0.10 -16.79 11.04
C ARG A 44 -0.96 -16.19 11.98
N VAL A 45 -1.78 -15.32 11.43
CA VAL A 45 -3.06 -14.87 11.98
C VAL A 45 -4.11 -15.16 10.92
N GLU A 46 -5.24 -15.76 11.29
CA GLU A 46 -6.39 -15.88 10.38
C GLU A 46 -7.08 -14.51 10.37
N ASP A 47 -7.66 -14.15 11.51
CA ASP A 47 -8.45 -12.95 11.69
C ASP A 47 -7.82 -11.99 12.69
N ARG A 48 -7.68 -10.71 12.28
CA ARG A 48 -7.29 -9.63 13.19
C ARG A 48 -8.35 -8.54 13.26
N SER A 49 -9.14 -8.62 14.33
CA SER A 49 -10.34 -7.79 14.52
C SER A 49 -10.19 -6.75 15.65
N THR A 50 -8.96 -6.43 16.09
CA THR A 50 -8.73 -5.37 17.10
C THR A 50 -7.52 -4.45 16.88
N PRO A 51 -7.63 -3.18 17.32
CA PRO A 51 -6.58 -2.18 17.10
C PRO A 51 -5.22 -2.57 17.69
N SER A 52 -4.17 -2.12 17.03
CA SER A 52 -2.81 -2.28 17.57
C SER A 52 -1.88 -1.12 17.31
N THR A 53 -0.96 -0.94 18.25
CA THR A 53 0.04 0.13 18.22
C THR A 53 1.44 -0.44 18.42
N GLY A 54 2.38 -0.04 17.55
CA GLY A 54 3.80 -0.39 17.69
C GLY A 54 4.38 -1.04 16.45
N TYR A 55 5.14 -2.13 16.64
CA TYR A 55 5.84 -2.85 15.59
C TYR A 55 5.14 -4.18 15.30
N LEU A 56 4.46 -4.28 14.17
CA LEU A 56 3.71 -5.46 13.77
C LEU A 56 4.40 -6.14 12.58
N ARG A 57 4.79 -7.39 12.73
CA ARG A 57 5.52 -8.15 11.71
C ARG A 57 5.03 -9.60 11.62
N PRO A 58 3.72 -9.83 11.34
CA PRO A 58 3.21 -11.18 11.15
C PRO A 58 3.80 -11.81 9.88
N GLY A 59 3.88 -13.14 9.82
CA GLY A 59 4.26 -13.84 8.60
C GLY A 59 3.15 -13.78 7.54
N ARG A 60 1.98 -14.32 7.88
CA ARG A 60 0.75 -14.25 7.09
C ARG A 60 -0.41 -13.73 7.94
N VAL A 61 -1.26 -12.91 7.33
CA VAL A 61 -2.59 -12.54 7.82
C VAL A 61 -3.57 -12.87 6.70
N GLU A 62 -4.70 -13.50 7.02
CA GLU A 62 -5.81 -13.65 6.08
C GLU A 62 -6.53 -12.30 6.04
N ASP A 63 -7.16 -11.94 7.16
CA ASP A 63 -7.99 -10.76 7.29
C ASP A 63 -7.42 -9.74 8.28
N TRP A 64 -7.04 -8.57 7.76
CA TRP A 64 -6.66 -7.42 8.56
C TRP A 64 -7.77 -6.37 8.61
N SER A 65 -8.71 -6.59 9.53
CA SER A 65 -9.92 -5.80 9.65
C SER A 65 -9.90 -4.80 10.80
N THR A 66 -8.72 -4.35 11.25
CA THR A 66 -8.61 -3.27 12.26
C THR A 66 -7.51 -2.21 12.16
N PRO A 67 -7.81 -0.97 12.62
CA PRO A 67 -6.88 0.15 12.56
C PRO A 67 -5.55 -0.17 13.24
N SER A 68 -4.46 0.24 12.60
CA SER A 68 -3.13 0.03 13.16
C SER A 68 -2.24 1.25 12.99
N THR A 69 -1.44 1.52 14.03
CA THR A 69 -0.52 2.67 14.06
C THR A 69 0.90 2.21 14.38
N GLY A 70 1.87 2.66 13.58
CA GLY A 70 3.29 2.43 13.83
C GLY A 70 4.02 1.83 12.63
N TYR A 71 4.79 0.77 12.85
CA TYR A 71 5.60 0.10 11.84
C TYR A 71 4.99 -1.27 11.51
N LEU A 72 4.34 -1.37 10.36
CA LEU A 72 3.65 -2.58 9.92
C LEU A 72 4.43 -3.22 8.78
N ARG A 73 4.87 -4.48 8.96
CA ARG A 73 5.68 -5.21 7.99
C ARG A 73 5.24 -6.69 7.89
N PRO A 74 3.97 -6.97 7.55
CA PRO A 74 3.53 -8.34 7.32
C PRO A 74 4.21 -8.95 6.09
N GLY A 75 4.35 -10.28 6.06
CA GLY A 75 4.85 -10.98 4.88
C GLY A 75 3.80 -10.99 3.76
N ARG A 76 2.65 -11.61 4.03
CA ARG A 76 1.46 -11.63 3.16
C ARG A 76 0.24 -11.19 3.95
N VAL A 77 -0.62 -10.41 3.31
CA VAL A 77 -1.99 -10.11 3.73
C VAL A 77 -2.89 -10.49 2.56
N GLU A 78 -3.98 -11.21 2.80
CA GLU A 78 -5.01 -11.44 1.78
C GLU A 78 -5.82 -10.15 1.67
N ASP A 79 -6.53 -9.82 2.75
CA ASP A 79 -7.41 -8.66 2.82
C ASP A 79 -6.93 -7.61 3.83
N TRP A 80 -6.67 -6.40 3.33
CA TRP A 80 -6.38 -5.23 4.16
C TRP A 80 -7.52 -4.21 4.12
N SER A 81 -8.46 -4.35 5.04
CA SER A 81 -9.73 -3.63 5.04
C SER A 81 -9.84 -2.55 6.12
N THR A 82 -8.72 -2.07 6.70
CA THR A 82 -8.75 -0.98 7.70
C THR A 82 -7.65 0.09 7.67
N PRO A 83 -7.99 1.34 8.09
CA PRO A 83 -7.07 2.46 8.04
C PRO A 83 -5.78 2.23 8.79
N SER A 84 -4.66 2.63 8.19
CA SER A 84 -3.35 2.48 8.80
C SER A 84 -2.52 3.75 8.73
N LYS A 85 -1.79 4.04 9.81
CA LYS A 85 -0.94 5.24 9.94
C LYS A 85 0.49 4.86 10.30
N GLY A 86 1.46 5.44 9.59
CA GLY A 86 2.89 5.27 9.88
C GLY A 86 3.67 4.67 8.72
N TYR A 87 4.49 3.65 9.00
CA TYR A 87 5.36 3.00 8.03
C TYR A 87 4.82 1.62 7.67
N LEU A 88 4.28 1.47 6.47
CA LEU A 88 3.68 0.23 5.98
C LEU A 88 4.60 -0.40 4.92
N ARG A 89 5.05 -1.62 5.17
CA ARG A 89 5.96 -2.38 4.29
C ARG A 89 5.54 -3.85 4.18
N PRO A 90 4.31 -4.15 3.74
CA PRO A 90 3.91 -5.54 3.49
C PRO A 90 4.73 -6.13 2.32
N GLY A 91 4.93 -7.45 2.31
CA GLY A 91 5.53 -8.14 1.16
C GLY A 91 4.55 -8.21 -0.02
N ARG A 92 3.42 -8.88 0.19
CA ARG A 92 2.28 -8.97 -0.74
C ARG A 92 0.99 -8.58 -0.02
N VAL A 93 0.13 -7.86 -0.71
CA VAL A 93 -1.29 -7.66 -0.37
C VAL A 93 -2.09 -8.06 -1.60
N GLU A 94 -3.13 -8.87 -1.42
CA GLU A 94 -4.10 -9.17 -2.48
C GLU A 94 -4.97 -7.93 -2.64
N ASP A 95 -5.76 -7.65 -1.59
CA ASP A 95 -6.73 -6.56 -1.58
C ASP A 95 -6.37 -5.47 -0.58
N TRP A 96 -6.15 -4.25 -1.08
CA TRP A 96 -5.95 -3.07 -0.25
C TRP A 96 -7.15 -2.11 -0.37
N SER A 97 -8.12 -2.30 0.52
CA SER A 97 -9.41 -1.62 0.47
C SER A 97 -9.57 -0.52 1.54
N THR A 98 -8.48 0.02 2.09
CA THR A 98 -8.57 1.17 3.04
C THR A 98 -7.54 2.30 3.02
N PRO A 99 -7.97 3.51 3.46
CA PRO A 99 -7.11 4.68 3.48
C PRO A 99 -5.84 4.49 4.29
N SER A 100 -4.75 5.02 3.77
CA SER A 100 -3.45 4.92 4.44
C SER A 100 -2.68 6.23 4.36
N THR A 101 -2.05 6.59 5.49
CA THR A 101 -1.29 7.83 5.64
C THR A 101 0.12 7.55 6.13
N GLY A 102 1.11 8.10 5.45
CA GLY A 102 2.51 8.01 5.84
C GLY A 102 3.41 7.46 4.74
N TYR A 103 4.25 6.48 5.08
CA TYR A 103 5.22 5.87 4.16
C TYR A 103 4.78 4.46 3.80
N LEU A 104 4.33 4.27 2.56
CA LEU A 104 3.85 2.99 2.04
C LEU A 104 4.86 2.43 1.05
N ARG A 105 5.35 1.21 1.29
CA ARG A 105 6.29 0.52 0.41
C ARG A 105 5.98 -0.97 0.33
N PRO A 106 4.78 -1.36 -0.16
CA PRO A 106 4.44 -2.75 -0.38
C PRO A 106 5.31 -3.35 -1.51
N GLY A 107 5.57 -4.65 -1.47
CA GLY A 107 6.27 -5.34 -2.57
C GLY A 107 5.37 -5.49 -3.79
N ARG A 108 4.25 -6.21 -3.62
CA ARG A 108 3.16 -6.35 -4.59
C ARG A 108 1.83 -6.00 -3.95
N VAL A 109 0.98 -5.31 -4.71
CA VAL A 109 -0.45 -5.16 -4.46
C VAL A 109 -1.16 -5.68 -5.70
N GLU A 110 -2.17 -6.52 -5.56
CA GLU A 110 -3.07 -6.88 -6.66
C GLU A 110 -3.96 -5.66 -6.88
N ASP A 111 -4.87 -5.43 -5.93
CA ASP A 111 -5.90 -4.41 -6.06
C ASP A 111 -5.77 -3.33 -5.01
N ARG A 112 -5.79 -2.07 -5.45
CA ARG A 112 -5.78 -0.91 -4.57
C ARG A 112 -6.98 0.00 -4.78
N SER A 113 -7.99 -0.20 -3.95
CA SER A 113 -9.30 0.44 -4.06
C SER A 113 -9.54 1.57 -3.06
N THR A 114 -8.50 2.18 -2.45
CA THR A 114 -8.67 3.32 -1.52
C THR A 114 -7.63 4.45 -1.53
N PRO A 115 -8.04 5.69 -1.18
CA PRO A 115 -7.17 6.85 -1.21
C PRO A 115 -5.95 6.73 -0.30
N SER A 116 -4.84 7.35 -0.71
CA SER A 116 -3.68 7.43 0.17
C SER A 116 -2.90 8.73 0.06
N THR A 117 -2.29 9.10 1.18
CA THR A 117 -1.57 10.37 1.33
C THR A 117 -0.18 10.13 1.90
N GLY A 118 0.84 10.69 1.24
CA GLY A 118 2.22 10.68 1.72
C GLY A 118 3.21 10.16 0.69
N TYR A 119 4.09 9.24 1.09
CA TYR A 119 5.13 8.67 0.25
C TYR A 119 4.78 7.25 -0.13
N LEU A 120 4.42 7.02 -1.39
CA LEU A 120 4.00 5.72 -1.91
C LEU A 120 5.05 5.16 -2.86
N ARG A 121 5.58 3.98 -2.55
CA ARG A 121 6.63 3.29 -3.33
C ARG A 121 6.36 1.80 -3.46
N PRO A 122 5.21 1.37 -4.01
CA PRO A 122 4.97 -0.05 -4.25
C PRO A 122 5.93 -0.58 -5.32
N GLY A 123 6.30 -1.86 -5.24
CA GLY A 123 7.10 -2.51 -6.27
C GLY A 123 6.27 -2.75 -7.54
N ARG A 124 5.19 -3.51 -7.40
CA ARG A 124 4.17 -3.74 -8.44
C ARG A 124 2.78 -3.46 -7.88
N VAL A 125 1.93 -2.85 -8.70
CA VAL A 125 0.47 -2.76 -8.52
C VAL A 125 -0.14 -3.30 -9.80
N GLU A 126 -1.15 -4.17 -9.70
CA GLU A 126 -1.98 -4.55 -10.84
C GLU A 126 -2.92 -3.38 -11.11
N ASP A 127 -3.88 -3.16 -10.22
CA ASP A 127 -4.92 -2.16 -10.40
C ASP A 127 -4.80 -1.02 -9.39
N TRP A 128 -4.51 0.18 -9.90
CA TRP A 128 -4.53 1.42 -9.12
C TRP A 128 -5.79 2.23 -9.41
N SER A 129 -6.87 1.83 -8.75
CA SER A 129 -8.20 2.41 -8.93
C SER A 129 -8.58 3.46 -7.89
N THR A 130 -7.60 4.09 -7.21
CA THR A 130 -7.88 5.19 -6.25
C THR A 130 -6.99 6.43 -6.16
N PRO A 131 -7.60 7.60 -5.84
CA PRO A 131 -6.87 8.86 -5.80
C PRO A 131 -5.72 8.87 -4.81
N SER A 132 -4.60 9.45 -5.21
CA SER A 132 -3.43 9.52 -4.34
C SER A 132 -2.78 10.90 -4.37
N THR A 133 -2.32 11.35 -3.19
CA THR A 133 -1.68 12.66 -3.01
C THR A 133 -0.31 12.52 -2.37
N GLY A 134 0.71 13.18 -2.94
CA GLY A 134 2.05 13.28 -2.37
C GLY A 134 3.14 12.83 -3.33
N TYR A 135 4.04 11.96 -2.87
CA TYR A 135 5.17 11.45 -3.64
C TYR A 135 4.93 10.00 -4.05
N LEU A 136 4.58 9.78 -5.31
CA LEU A 136 4.26 8.46 -5.86
C LEU A 136 5.42 7.99 -6.74
N ARG A 137 6.01 6.86 -6.40
CA ARG A 137 7.10 6.24 -7.18
C ARG A 137 6.95 4.72 -7.23
N PRO A 138 5.86 4.20 -7.84
CA PRO A 138 5.70 2.78 -8.07
C PRO A 138 6.74 2.26 -9.08
N GLY A 139 7.11 0.99 -8.96
CA GLY A 139 7.98 0.32 -9.93
C GLY A 139 7.25 0.03 -11.24
N ARG A 140 6.21 -0.82 -11.17
CA ARG A 140 5.27 -1.13 -12.25
C ARG A 140 3.84 -0.91 -11.77
N VAL A 141 3.01 -0.34 -12.63
CA VAL A 141 1.54 -0.34 -12.53
C VAL A 141 1.02 -0.94 -13.83
N GLU A 142 0.06 -1.85 -13.76
CA GLU A 142 -0.68 -2.31 -14.94
C GLU A 142 -1.65 -1.18 -15.31
N ASP A 143 -2.67 -0.99 -14.47
CA ASP A 143 -3.73 -0.04 -14.74
C ASP A 143 -3.74 1.13 -13.75
N TRP A 144 -3.56 2.34 -14.26
CA TRP A 144 -3.67 3.58 -13.50
C TRP A 144 -4.94 4.34 -13.88
N SER A 145 -6.02 4.00 -13.18
CA SER A 145 -7.37 4.47 -13.49
C SER A 145 -7.90 5.52 -12.51
N THR A 146 -7.03 6.22 -11.76
CA THR A 146 -7.47 7.33 -10.88
C THR A 146 -6.59 8.58 -10.75
N PRO A 147 -7.22 9.75 -10.51
CA PRO A 147 -6.50 11.01 -10.45
C PRO A 147 -5.43 11.06 -9.36
N SER A 148 -4.29 11.66 -9.68
CA SER A 148 -3.19 11.81 -8.73
C SER A 148 -2.63 13.23 -8.68
N LYS A 149 -2.20 13.65 -7.49
CA LYS A 149 -1.66 14.99 -7.24
C LYS A 149 -0.29 14.93 -6.56
N GLY A 150 0.66 15.71 -7.05
CA GLY A 150 1.98 15.88 -6.43
C GLY A 150 3.13 15.46 -7.34
N TYR A 151 4.07 14.66 -6.82
CA TYR A 151 5.25 14.20 -7.55
C TYR A 151 5.07 12.74 -7.97
N LEU A 152 4.85 12.50 -9.26
CA LEU A 152 4.62 11.18 -9.84
C LEU A 152 5.86 10.74 -10.63
N ARG A 153 6.47 9.62 -10.27
CA ARG A 153 7.67 9.08 -10.91
C ARG A 153 7.59 7.55 -11.07
N PRO A 154 6.54 7.00 -11.71
CA PRO A 154 6.43 5.56 -11.96
C PRO A 154 7.59 5.07 -12.84
N GLY A 155 7.98 3.80 -12.68
CA GLY A 155 8.95 3.16 -13.57
C GLY A 155 8.32 2.79 -14.92
N ARG A 156 7.32 1.90 -14.89
CA ARG A 156 6.49 1.49 -16.03
C ARG A 156 5.01 1.61 -15.64
N VAL A 157 4.20 2.10 -16.57
CA VAL A 157 2.73 2.00 -16.53
C VAL A 157 2.29 1.36 -17.85
N GLU A 158 1.36 0.41 -17.79
CA GLU A 158 0.72 -0.12 -19.01
C GLU A 158 -0.28 0.93 -19.47
N ASP A 159 -1.34 1.12 -18.68
CA ASP A 159 -2.45 2.01 -19.03
C ASP A 159 -2.55 3.19 -18.06
N TRP A 160 -2.41 4.40 -18.59
CA TRP A 160 -2.61 5.65 -17.86
C TRP A 160 -3.87 6.37 -18.34
N SER A 161 -4.98 6.05 -17.68
CA SER A 161 -6.33 6.47 -18.08
C SER A 161 -6.94 7.55 -17.19
N THR A 162 -6.15 8.27 -16.39
CA THR A 162 -6.66 9.37 -15.54
C THR A 162 -5.82 10.64 -15.41
N PRO A 163 -6.49 11.81 -15.24
CA PRO A 163 -5.80 13.08 -15.15
C PRO A 163 -4.84 13.16 -13.96
N SER A 164 -3.72 13.85 -14.16
CA SER A 164 -2.75 14.07 -13.09
C SER A 164 -2.24 15.50 -13.04
N THR A 165 -1.98 15.97 -11.82
CA THR A 165 -1.55 17.35 -11.55
C THR A 165 -0.26 17.37 -10.74
N GLY A 166 0.74 18.13 -11.20
CA GLY A 166 1.98 18.39 -10.46
C GLY A 166 3.23 18.10 -11.30
N TYR A 167 4.19 17.38 -10.73
CA TYR A 167 5.44 17.00 -11.38
C TYR A 167 5.39 15.54 -11.81
N LEU A 168 5.35 15.31 -13.11
CA LEU A 168 5.18 14.01 -13.75
C LEU A 168 6.47 13.61 -14.47
N ARG A 169 7.10 12.51 -14.04
CA ARG A 169 8.32 11.98 -14.65
C ARG A 169 8.27 10.44 -14.80
N PRO A 170 7.30 9.91 -15.56
CA PRO A 170 7.20 8.48 -15.81
C PRO A 170 8.38 7.97 -16.66
N GLY A 171 8.82 6.73 -16.43
CA GLY A 171 9.86 6.08 -17.21
C GLY A 171 9.37 5.60 -18.58
N ARG A 172 8.48 4.60 -18.59
CA ARG A 172 7.74 4.11 -19.76
C ARG A 172 6.25 4.13 -19.47
N VAL A 173 5.45 4.55 -20.44
CA VAL A 173 4.00 4.34 -20.49
C VAL A 173 3.69 3.66 -21.82
N GLU A 174 2.84 2.65 -21.82
CA GLU A 174 2.33 2.07 -23.07
C GLU A 174 1.22 2.99 -23.59
N ASP A 175 0.11 3.09 -22.86
CA ASP A 175 -1.04 3.88 -23.29
C ASP A 175 -1.27 5.09 -22.38
N TRP A 176 -1.18 6.30 -22.94
CA TRP A 176 -1.45 7.56 -22.25
C TRP A 176 -2.70 8.23 -22.83
N SER A 177 -3.83 8.07 -22.15
CA SER A 177 -5.14 8.50 -22.65
C SER A 177 -5.78 9.66 -21.88
N THR A 178 -5.01 10.38 -21.06
CA THR A 178 -5.57 11.48 -20.23
C THR A 178 -4.73 12.74 -20.08
N PRO A 179 -5.38 13.91 -19.90
CA PRO A 179 -4.66 15.17 -19.80
C PRO A 179 -3.84 15.26 -18.51
N SER A 180 -2.73 15.98 -18.58
CA SER A 180 -1.94 16.34 -17.40
C SER A 180 -1.79 17.84 -17.25
N THR A 181 -1.71 18.31 -16.00
CA THR A 181 -1.43 19.72 -15.67
C THR A 181 -0.14 19.85 -14.85
N GLY A 182 0.78 20.73 -15.26
CA GLY A 182 1.99 21.07 -14.49
C GLY A 182 3.28 20.84 -15.26
N TYR A 183 4.25 20.18 -14.63
CA TYR A 183 5.53 19.84 -15.24
C TYR A 183 5.53 18.37 -15.67
N LEU A 184 5.75 18.12 -16.96
CA LEU A 184 5.69 16.79 -17.55
C LEU A 184 7.01 16.47 -18.28
N ARG A 185 7.67 15.38 -17.89
CA ARG A 185 8.91 14.89 -18.47
C ARG A 185 8.90 13.34 -18.60
N PRO A 186 8.12 12.79 -19.53
CA PRO A 186 8.09 11.35 -19.77
C PRO A 186 9.40 10.85 -20.40
N GLY A 187 9.73 9.57 -20.18
CA GLY A 187 10.84 8.90 -20.85
C GLY A 187 10.44 8.39 -22.23
N ARG A 188 9.62 7.33 -22.27
CA ARG A 188 8.99 6.78 -23.47
C ARG A 188 7.48 6.67 -23.28
N VAL A 189 6.71 7.03 -24.28
CA VAL A 189 5.27 6.73 -24.40
C VAL A 189 5.05 6.04 -25.73
N GLU A 190 4.28 4.96 -25.77
CA GLU A 190 3.93 4.29 -27.04
C GLU A 190 2.78 5.03 -27.67
N ASP A 191 1.61 5.01 -27.04
CA ASP A 191 0.43 5.69 -27.57
C ASP A 191 0.05 6.90 -26.70
N TRP A 192 -0.03 8.07 -27.35
CA TRP A 192 -0.32 9.35 -26.70
C TRP A 192 -1.51 10.03 -27.36
N SER A 193 -2.65 10.10 -26.67
CA SER A 193 -3.90 10.57 -27.28
C SER A 193 -4.48 11.86 -26.68
N THR A 194 -3.77 12.55 -25.77
CA THR A 194 -4.35 13.71 -25.04
C THR A 194 -3.43 14.91 -24.85
N PRO A 195 -3.96 16.14 -24.75
CA PRO A 195 -3.13 17.34 -24.57
C PRO A 195 -2.57 17.47 -23.13
N SER A 196 -1.36 18.03 -23.01
CA SER A 196 -0.79 18.46 -21.72
C SER A 196 -0.87 19.98 -21.56
N LYS A 197 -1.23 20.46 -20.36
CA LYS A 197 -1.20 21.89 -20.01
C LYS A 197 -0.04 22.18 -19.05
N GLY A 198 0.78 23.19 -19.37
CA GLY A 198 1.95 23.58 -18.59
C GLY A 198 3.27 23.29 -19.31
N TYR A 199 4.32 23.01 -18.55
CA TYR A 199 5.65 22.76 -19.11
C TYR A 199 5.79 21.29 -19.52
N LEU A 200 5.97 21.06 -20.81
CA LEU A 200 6.28 19.75 -21.37
C LEU A 200 7.74 19.71 -21.82
N ARG A 201 8.51 18.75 -21.29
CA ARG A 201 9.77 18.32 -21.89
C ARG A 201 9.52 16.97 -22.57
N PRO A 202 9.39 16.93 -23.91
CA PRO A 202 9.05 15.70 -24.62
C PRO A 202 10.00 14.54 -24.32
N GLY A 203 9.42 13.34 -24.27
CA GLY A 203 10.13 12.06 -24.29
C GLY A 203 10.19 11.50 -25.71
N ARG A 204 10.52 10.21 -25.84
CA ARG A 204 10.33 9.48 -27.10
C ARG A 204 8.87 9.04 -27.19
N VAL A 205 8.18 9.39 -28.27
CA VAL A 205 6.83 8.90 -28.57
C VAL A 205 6.98 7.85 -29.68
N GLY A 206 6.45 6.65 -29.46
CA GLY A 206 6.30 5.68 -30.53
C GLY A 206 5.23 6.20 -31.48
N LEU A 207 5.51 6.28 -32.77
CA LEU A 207 4.45 6.42 -33.76
C LEU A 207 4.26 5.02 -34.34
N GLN A 208 3.07 4.44 -34.17
CA GLN A 208 2.64 3.31 -35.02
C GLN A 208 2.11 3.86 -36.34
#